data_AF-A0A8D8CPQ3-F1
#
_entry.id   AF-A0A8D8CPQ3-F1
#
_cell.length_a   1.000
_cell.length_b   1.000
_cell.length_c   1.000
_cell.angle_alpha   90.00
_cell.angle_beta   90.00
_cell.angle_gamma   90.00
#
_symmetry.space_group_name_H-M   'P 1'
#
loop_
_entity.id
_entity.type
_entity.pdbx_description
1 polymer ?
#
loop_
_entity_poly.entity_id
_entity_poly.type
_entity_poly.pdbx_seq_one_letter_code
_entity_poly.pdbx_strand_id
1 'polypeptide(L)'
;MLLLNKVLLFFVALRVASVFLVRTWYVPDEYWQSLEVAHRLAFGYGHLTWEWTEGIRSYVYPSLIAGLYKLLALVNLDCVELLVLLPRILQALLSAYSDYRFYLWSNKSKWSAFVLATSWFWFYTASRTLS
;
A
#
# COMPACT_ATOMS: atom_id res chain seq x y z
N MET A 1 -2.62 16.23 -22.48
CA MET A 1 -2.80 14.85 -21.99
C MET A 1 -1.46 14.13 -21.75
N LEU A 2 -0.49 14.19 -22.68
CA LEU A 2 0.81 13.48 -22.56
C LEU A 2 1.69 13.83 -21.34
N LEU A 3 1.70 15.09 -20.88
CA LEU A 3 2.52 15.50 -19.72
C LEU A 3 1.98 14.94 -18.39
N LEU A 4 0.66 14.70 -18.34
CA LEU A 4 -0.06 14.20 -17.18
C LEU A 4 0.38 12.76 -16.84
N ASN A 5 0.61 11.96 -17.88
CA ASN A 5 1.09 10.58 -17.74
C ASN A 5 2.53 10.53 -17.22
N LYS A 6 3.38 11.50 -17.58
CA LYS A 6 4.79 11.50 -17.13
C LYS A 6 4.93 11.72 -15.63
N VAL A 7 4.15 12.64 -15.05
CA VAL A 7 4.19 12.92 -13.60
C VAL A 7 3.64 11.74 -12.80
N LEU A 8 2.55 11.13 -13.26
CA LEU A 8 2.03 9.91 -12.63
C LEU A 8 3.05 8.76 -12.70
N LEU A 9 3.64 8.51 -13.86
CA LEU A 9 4.68 7.48 -14.02
C LEU A 9 5.89 7.75 -13.12
N PHE A 10 6.28 9.01 -12.96
CA PHE A 10 7.33 9.41 -12.02
C PHE A 10 6.97 9.05 -10.58
N PHE A 11 5.76 9.38 -10.10
CA PHE A 11 5.33 9.00 -8.75
C PHE A 11 5.21 7.48 -8.59
N VAL A 12 4.70 6.76 -9.59
CA VAL A 12 4.65 5.30 -9.57
C VAL A 12 6.06 4.72 -9.45
N ALA A 13 7.01 5.17 -10.27
CA ALA A 13 8.39 4.71 -10.20
C ALA A 13 9.01 4.99 -8.82
N LEU A 14 8.78 6.19 -8.27
CA LEU A 14 9.29 6.57 -6.96
C LEU A 14 8.72 5.70 -5.83
N ARG A 15 7.41 5.48 -5.80
CA ARG A 15 6.75 4.69 -4.75
C ARG A 15 7.00 3.19 -4.89
N VAL A 16 7.10 2.67 -6.10
CA VAL A 16 7.50 1.27 -6.30
C VAL A 16 8.97 1.07 -5.89
N ALA A 17 9.86 2.04 -6.18
CA ALA A 17 11.23 1.98 -5.70
C ALA A 17 11.32 1.94 -4.17
N SER A 18 10.45 2.66 -3.44
CA SER A 18 10.46 2.62 -1.96
C SER A 18 10.13 1.22 -1.41
N VAL A 19 9.31 0.43 -2.11
CA VAL A 19 9.02 -0.97 -1.71
C VAL A 19 10.30 -1.81 -1.63
N PHE A 20 11.20 -1.66 -2.61
CA PHE A 20 12.43 -2.46 -2.71
C PHE A 20 13.59 -1.88 -1.89
N LEU A 21 13.64 -0.55 -1.73
CA LEU A 21 14.69 0.13 -0.99
C LEU A 21 14.44 0.10 0.52
N VAL A 22 13.19 0.22 0.95
CA VAL A 22 12.82 0.18 2.36
C VAL A 22 12.53 -1.26 2.77
N ARG A 23 13.49 -1.89 3.45
CA ARG A 23 13.38 -3.27 3.96
C ARG A 23 13.17 -3.37 5.47
N THR A 24 12.84 -2.25 6.13
CA THR A 24 12.59 -2.19 7.57
C THR A 24 11.10 -2.15 7.89
N TRP A 25 10.75 -2.45 9.14
CA TRP A 25 9.41 -2.25 9.70
C TRP A 25 9.36 -0.92 10.47
N TYR A 26 8.17 -0.31 10.58
CA TYR A 26 7.94 0.95 11.30
C TYR A 26 7.13 0.67 12.56
N VAL A 27 5.99 0.00 12.43
CA VAL A 27 5.16 -0.41 13.58
C VAL A 27 4.54 -1.80 13.34
N PRO A 28 4.25 -2.57 14.41
CA PRO A 28 3.64 -3.89 14.28
C PRO A 28 2.30 -3.90 13.53
N ASP A 29 1.56 -2.79 13.61
CA ASP A 29 0.24 -2.63 12.98
C ASP A 29 0.28 -2.78 11.45
N GLU A 30 1.44 -2.62 10.80
CA GLU A 30 1.64 -2.95 9.38
C GLU A 30 1.24 -4.39 9.04
N TYR A 31 1.30 -5.29 10.01
CA TYR A 31 0.93 -6.69 9.87
C TYR A 31 -0.41 -6.97 10.56
N TRP A 32 -0.55 -6.56 11.83
CA TRP A 32 -1.68 -6.96 12.67
C TRP A 32 -3.00 -6.23 12.38
N GLN A 33 -2.95 -5.08 11.70
CA GLN A 33 -4.15 -4.32 11.32
C GLN A 33 -4.51 -4.49 9.84
N SER A 34 -3.64 -5.09 9.03
CA SER A 34 -3.88 -5.22 7.58
C SER A 34 -3.59 -6.61 7.04
N LEU A 35 -2.32 -7.03 7.00
CA LEU A 35 -1.89 -8.27 6.34
C LEU A 35 -2.47 -9.52 6.99
N GLU A 36 -2.42 -9.61 8.33
CA GLU A 36 -2.92 -10.77 9.07
C GLU A 36 -4.46 -10.87 8.99
N VAL A 37 -5.13 -9.73 9.10
CA VAL A 37 -6.59 -9.62 8.96
C VAL A 37 -7.01 -10.05 7.55
N ALA A 38 -6.33 -9.53 6.53
CA ALA A 38 -6.55 -9.89 5.13
C ALA A 38 -6.27 -11.38 4.85
N HIS A 39 -5.23 -11.92 5.46
CA HIS A 39 -4.90 -13.34 5.38
C HIS A 39 -6.03 -14.20 5.95
N ARG A 40 -6.53 -13.87 7.16
CA ARG A 40 -7.67 -14.59 7.74
C ARG A 40 -8.93 -14.50 6.88
N LEU A 41 -9.22 -13.34 6.29
CA LEU A 41 -10.35 -13.20 5.36
C LEU A 41 -10.21 -14.08 4.11
N ALA A 42 -8.99 -14.22 3.56
CA ALA A 42 -8.76 -14.97 2.33
C ALA A 42 -8.70 -16.50 2.53
N PHE A 43 -8.06 -16.95 3.62
CA PHE A 43 -7.72 -18.35 3.87
C PHE A 43 -8.52 -18.99 5.01
N GLY A 44 -9.19 -18.19 5.84
CA GLY A 44 -10.02 -18.68 6.95
C GLY A 44 -9.25 -19.01 8.25
N TYR A 45 -7.93 -18.79 8.28
CA TYR A 45 -7.10 -19.00 9.48
C TYR A 45 -6.14 -17.81 9.72
N GLY A 46 -5.59 -17.74 10.93
CA GLY A 46 -4.78 -16.61 11.39
C GLY A 46 -5.39 -15.94 12.61
N HIS A 47 -4.76 -14.89 13.09
CA HIS A 47 -5.12 -14.21 14.33
C HIS A 47 -5.86 -12.89 14.08
N LEU A 48 -6.77 -12.54 14.99
CA LEU A 48 -7.39 -11.23 15.03
C LEU A 48 -7.07 -10.60 16.38
N THR A 49 -6.71 -9.32 16.37
CA THR A 49 -6.63 -8.54 17.61
C THR A 49 -8.04 -8.26 18.12
N TRP A 50 -8.14 -7.88 19.40
CA TRP A 50 -9.41 -7.61 20.06
C TRP A 50 -10.27 -6.55 19.34
N GLU A 51 -9.64 -5.59 18.64
CA GLU A 51 -10.36 -4.55 17.89
C GLU A 51 -11.19 -5.12 16.73
N TRP A 52 -10.70 -6.19 16.09
CA TRP A 52 -11.40 -6.87 15.01
C TRP A 52 -12.50 -7.79 15.53
N THR A 53 -12.31 -8.39 16.71
CA THR A 53 -13.33 -9.21 17.36
C THR A 53 -14.50 -8.37 17.85
N GLU A 54 -14.22 -7.17 18.38
CA GLU A 54 -15.25 -6.19 18.77
C GLU A 54 -15.86 -5.43 17.59
N GLY A 55 -15.33 -5.60 16.38
CA GLY A 55 -15.88 -5.00 15.16
C GLY A 55 -15.76 -3.47 15.08
N ILE A 56 -14.80 -2.87 15.80
CA ILE A 56 -14.61 -1.41 15.82
C ILE A 56 -13.79 -0.88 14.62
N ARG A 57 -13.16 -1.77 13.86
CA ARG A 57 -12.34 -1.43 12.67
C ARG A 57 -13.08 -1.71 11.37
N SER A 58 -12.77 -0.91 10.34
CA SER A 58 -13.32 -1.10 8.99
C SER A 58 -12.55 -2.17 8.22
N TYR A 59 -13.27 -3.13 7.64
CA TYR A 59 -12.70 -4.17 6.78
C TYR A 59 -12.41 -3.69 5.35
N VAL A 60 -12.73 -2.44 4.99
CA VAL A 60 -12.56 -1.95 3.60
C VAL A 60 -11.12 -2.10 3.13
N TYR A 61 -10.14 -1.64 3.91
CA TYR A 61 -8.74 -1.73 3.51
C TYR A 61 -8.20 -3.17 3.52
N PRO A 62 -8.35 -3.98 4.60
CA PRO A 62 -7.93 -5.38 4.57
C PRO A 62 -8.63 -6.22 3.50
N SER A 63 -9.89 -5.92 3.13
CA SER A 63 -10.62 -6.67 2.11
C SER A 63 -10.00 -6.53 0.72
N LEU A 64 -9.39 -5.38 0.39
CA LEU A 64 -8.66 -5.19 -0.87
C LEU A 64 -7.45 -6.12 -0.93
N ILE A 65 -6.71 -6.23 0.17
CA ILE A 65 -5.56 -7.13 0.30
C ILE A 65 -6.02 -8.60 0.30
N ALA A 66 -7.13 -8.91 0.97
CA ALA A 66 -7.70 -10.26 1.00
C ALA A 66 -8.12 -10.73 -0.40
N GLY A 67 -8.70 -9.83 -1.21
CA GLY A 67 -9.00 -10.11 -2.61
C GLY A 67 -7.75 -10.45 -3.43
N LEU A 68 -6.67 -9.69 -3.24
CA LEU A 68 -5.37 -9.97 -3.85
C LEU A 68 -4.82 -11.35 -3.44
N TYR A 69 -4.87 -11.68 -2.15
CA TYR A 69 -4.47 -13.00 -1.65
C TYR A 69 -5.32 -14.12 -2.22
N LYS A 70 -6.64 -13.92 -2.31
CA LYS A 70 -7.54 -14.93 -2.88
C LYS A 70 -7.25 -15.17 -4.35
N LEU A 71 -6.95 -14.11 -5.12
CA LEU A 71 -6.51 -14.25 -6.50
C LEU A 71 -5.22 -15.05 -6.62
N LEU A 72 -4.23 -14.78 -5.76
CA LEU A 72 -2.97 -15.55 -5.73
C LEU A 72 -3.22 -17.03 -5.40
N ALA A 73 -4.06 -17.31 -4.41
CA ALA A 73 -4.43 -18.66 -4.04
C ALA A 73 -5.14 -19.40 -5.18
N LEU A 74 -6.02 -18.73 -5.93
CA LEU A 74 -6.72 -19.32 -7.08
C LEU A 74 -5.76 -19.71 -8.22
N VAL A 75 -4.64 -19.00 -8.37
CA VAL A 75 -3.60 -19.31 -9.37
C VAL A 75 -2.44 -20.13 -8.79
N ASN A 76 -2.51 -20.56 -7.54
CA ASN A 76 -1.46 -21.28 -6.80
C ASN A 76 -0.12 -20.53 -6.75
N LEU A 77 -0.16 -19.20 -6.58
CA LEU A 77 1.01 -18.31 -6.42
C LEU A 77 1.01 -17.62 -5.04
N ASP A 78 0.40 -18.23 -4.05
CA ASP A 78 0.30 -17.78 -2.66
C ASP A 78 1.57 -18.05 -1.84
N CYS A 79 2.76 -17.85 -2.43
CA CYS A 79 4.01 -17.94 -1.69
C CYS A 79 4.22 -16.70 -0.80
N VAL A 80 4.94 -16.89 0.30
CA VAL A 80 5.15 -15.86 1.34
C VAL A 80 5.74 -14.58 0.75
N GLU A 81 6.65 -14.69 -0.21
CA GLU A 81 7.29 -13.56 -0.88
C GLU A 81 6.26 -12.68 -1.58
N LEU A 82 5.30 -13.29 -2.30
CA LEU A 82 4.26 -12.55 -3.01
C LEU A 82 3.20 -12.00 -2.05
N LEU A 83 2.86 -12.73 -0.99
CA LEU A 83 1.94 -12.26 0.05
C LEU A 83 2.50 -11.05 0.80
N VAL A 84 3.82 -10.92 0.95
CA VAL A 84 4.44 -9.73 1.56
C VAL A 84 4.66 -8.61 0.53
N LEU A 85 5.11 -8.93 -0.68
CA LEU A 85 5.51 -7.94 -1.67
C LEU A 85 4.32 -7.24 -2.33
N LEU A 86 3.30 -7.99 -2.76
CA LEU A 86 2.23 -7.44 -3.58
C LEU A 86 1.33 -6.45 -2.83
N PRO A 87 0.99 -6.65 -1.54
CA PRO A 87 0.25 -5.63 -0.78
C PRO A 87 1.02 -4.31 -0.66
N ARG A 88 2.36 -4.37 -0.52
CA ARG A 88 3.21 -3.18 -0.50
C ARG A 88 3.25 -2.47 -1.85
N ILE A 89 3.27 -3.22 -2.95
CA ILE A 89 3.16 -2.66 -4.31
C ILE A 89 1.78 -2.02 -4.50
N LEU A 90 0.69 -2.70 -4.10
CA LEU A 90 -0.66 -2.14 -4.15
C LEU A 90 -0.74 -0.82 -3.38
N GLN A 91 -0.23 -0.80 -2.16
CA GLN A 91 -0.17 0.42 -1.34
C GLN A 91 0.67 1.52 -1.99
N ALA A 92 1.83 1.18 -2.56
CA ALA A 92 2.68 2.13 -3.27
C ALA A 92 1.96 2.76 -4.47
N LEU A 93 1.16 1.98 -5.21
CA LEU A 93 0.35 2.49 -6.33
C LEU A 93 -0.77 3.42 -5.86
N LEU A 94 -1.46 3.08 -4.77
CA LEU A 94 -2.47 3.95 -4.16
C LEU A 94 -1.88 5.27 -3.67
N SER A 95 -0.70 5.22 -3.05
CA SER A 95 0.03 6.41 -2.62
C SER A 95 0.53 7.24 -3.81
N ALA A 96 1.05 6.62 -4.86
CA ALA A 96 1.44 7.32 -6.09
C ALA A 96 0.27 8.02 -6.77
N TYR A 97 -0.90 7.38 -6.77
CA TYR A 97 -2.13 8.00 -7.27
C TYR A 97 -2.58 9.17 -6.41
N SER A 98 -2.50 9.05 -5.08
CA SER A 98 -2.78 10.13 -4.13
C SER A 98 -1.84 11.33 -4.34
N ASP A 99 -0.54 11.09 -4.49
CA ASP A 99 0.47 12.12 -4.82
C ASP A 99 0.13 12.86 -6.10
N TYR A 100 -0.24 12.11 -7.13
CA TYR A 100 -0.62 12.67 -8.41
C TYR A 100 -1.90 13.51 -8.31
N ARG A 101 -2.91 13.06 -7.54
CA ARG A 101 -4.13 13.84 -7.30
C ARG A 101 -3.84 15.11 -6.50
N PHE A 102 -2.95 15.04 -5.51
CA PHE A 102 -2.50 16.22 -4.76
C PHE A 102 -1.76 17.22 -5.67
N TYR A 103 -0.91 16.73 -6.57
CA TYR A 103 -0.25 17.56 -7.58
C TYR A 103 -1.27 18.29 -8.49
N LEU A 104 -2.32 17.59 -8.95
CA LEU A 104 -3.40 18.21 -9.73
C LEU A 104 -4.17 19.25 -8.92
N TRP A 105 -4.48 18.94 -7.66
CA TRP A 105 -5.17 19.85 -6.74
C TRP A 105 -4.35 21.11 -6.47
N SER A 106 -3.03 20.99 -6.41
CA SER A 106 -2.07 22.09 -6.27
C SER A 106 -1.81 22.85 -7.57
N ASN A 107 -2.78 22.87 -8.49
CA ASN A 107 -2.70 23.49 -9.81
C ASN A 107 -1.43 23.11 -10.59
N LYS A 108 -1.00 21.84 -10.51
CA LYS A 108 0.18 21.30 -11.20
C LYS A 108 1.49 22.02 -10.84
N SER A 109 1.58 22.58 -9.63
CA SER A 109 2.78 23.25 -9.13
C SER A 109 3.99 22.31 -9.11
N LYS A 110 5.13 22.76 -9.64
CA LYS A 110 6.39 22.00 -9.57
C LYS A 110 6.85 21.81 -8.11
N TRP A 111 6.50 22.76 -7.23
CA TRP A 111 6.83 22.71 -5.82
C TRP A 111 6.09 21.60 -5.08
N SER A 112 4.82 21.33 -5.41
CA SER A 112 4.09 20.22 -4.78
C SER A 112 4.71 18.87 -5.16
N ALA A 113 5.08 18.70 -6.43
CA ALA A 113 5.80 17.51 -6.87
C ALA A 113 7.17 17.38 -6.20
N PHE A 114 7.92 18.48 -6.08
CA PHE A 114 9.21 18.51 -5.40
C PHE A 114 9.09 18.07 -3.93
N VAL A 115 8.15 18.66 -3.16
CA VAL A 115 7.95 18.32 -1.74
C VAL A 115 7.56 16.85 -1.57
N LEU A 116 6.62 16.35 -2.37
CA LEU A 116 6.20 14.94 -2.32
C LEU A 116 7.32 13.97 -2.69
N ALA A 117 8.18 14.35 -3.63
CA ALA A 117 9.28 13.52 -4.10
C ALA A 117 10.47 13.50 -3.13
N THR A 118 10.71 14.61 -2.43
CA THR A 118 11.87 14.80 -1.53
C THR A 118 11.56 14.54 -0.06
N SER A 119 10.29 14.43 0.31
CA SER A 119 9.89 14.09 1.66
C SER A 119 10.38 12.68 2.05
N TRP A 120 11.42 12.63 2.87
CA TRP A 120 12.01 11.38 3.35
C TRP A 120 11.00 10.53 4.13
N PHE A 121 10.21 11.17 5.00
CA PHE A 121 9.21 10.46 5.79
C PHE A 121 8.13 9.85 4.90
N TRP A 122 7.65 10.59 3.90
CA TRP A 122 6.65 10.06 2.97
C TRP A 122 7.23 8.95 2.08
N PHE A 123 8.50 9.06 1.65
CA PHE A 123 9.18 7.96 0.97
C PHE A 123 9.26 6.70 1.84
N TYR A 124 9.51 6.86 3.13
CA TYR A 124 9.60 5.78 4.10
C TYR A 124 8.25 5.10 4.41
N THR A 125 7.15 5.86 4.48
CA THR A 125 5.84 5.34 4.92
C THR A 125 4.86 5.01 3.80
N ALA A 126 4.96 5.66 2.63
CA ALA A 126 3.93 5.57 1.59
C ALA A 126 3.71 4.17 1.01
N SER A 127 4.69 3.26 1.10
CA SER A 127 4.56 1.87 0.65
C SER A 127 4.21 0.87 1.76
N ARG A 128 3.97 1.34 2.99
CA ARG A 128 3.68 0.48 4.16
C ARG A 128 2.19 0.25 4.30
N THR A 129 1.80 -0.97 4.62
CA THR A 129 0.40 -1.40 4.73
C THR A 129 -0.23 -1.02 6.05
N LEU A 130 -0.30 0.28 6.33
CA LEU A 130 -0.97 0.83 7.50
C LEU A 130 -2.40 1.26 7.14
N SER A 131 -3.35 0.84 7.97
CA SER A 131 -4.79 1.07 7.82
C SER A 131 -5.37 1.87 8.97
#